data_AF-A0A8H3UIV9-F1
#
_entry.id   AF-A0A8H3UIV9-F1
#
_cell.length_a   1.000
_cell.length_b   1.000
_cell.length_c   1.000
_cell.angle_alpha   90.00
_cell.angle_beta   90.00
_cell.angle_gamma   90.00
#
_symmetry.space_group_name_H-M   'P 1'
#
loop_
_entity.id
_entity.type
_entity.pdbx_description
1 polymer ?
#
loop_
_entity_poly.entity_id
_entity_poly.type
_entity_poly.pdbx_seq_one_letter_code
_entity_poly.pdbx_strand_id
1 'polypeptide(L)'
;MATRNTQTAKTPLTTSTTDQSTYGTWPPSEPAPHDPPPPSELSILITSSSPLVIGTILQFSQVAIALLFVGRLGKDELAATSLAYNSFTFQRLLIPNDEICRLSRDFLRILMLGGPGYAFFECGKRLLQAQGHFSAGLYTMLFCIPIHIFLTWFTVVHLHLGIKGAAISMATIHNLLPFGLAIYSHLYTTGDCWPPLTKRTFKNWMPMVKLAIPSLLMVEVECIGFELLTLLAGQMGTSELCAQTLLVTFCGFIYKIPFSLSIAASTQISERIGEGSHRRARETGKHAVYLATSFGALLVIILLAFRNQIPPLFTNDPGVADLMSSVVPTIAIFQLVDAIVGVTNGIIRGIGK
;
A
#
# COMPACT_ATOMS: atom_id res chain seq x y z
N MET A 1 -34.79 -9.00 -3.97
CA MET A 1 -35.67 -8.75 -5.14
C MET A 1 -36.31 -7.38 -4.93
N ALA A 2 -35.71 -6.32 -5.48
CA ALA A 2 -36.28 -4.97 -5.52
C ALA A 2 -35.68 -4.28 -6.74
N THR A 3 -36.49 -4.25 -7.81
CA THR A 3 -36.19 -3.74 -9.15
C THR A 3 -36.12 -2.22 -9.15
N ARG A 4 -34.98 -1.66 -9.59
CA ARG A 4 -34.82 -0.22 -9.85
C ARG A 4 -35.22 0.03 -11.31
N ASN A 5 -36.33 0.74 -11.50
CA ASN A 5 -36.86 1.10 -12.81
C ASN A 5 -35.89 2.01 -13.58
N THR A 6 -35.48 1.54 -14.75
CA THR A 6 -34.89 2.31 -15.85
C THR A 6 -35.99 3.01 -16.63
N GLN A 7 -35.98 4.35 -16.67
CA GLN A 7 -36.70 5.10 -17.69
C GLN A 7 -35.72 5.97 -18.47
N THR A 8 -35.44 5.49 -19.67
CA THR A 8 -34.82 6.21 -20.79
C THR A 8 -35.78 7.26 -21.32
N ALA A 9 -35.35 8.52 -21.40
CA ALA A 9 -35.93 9.52 -22.28
C ALA A 9 -34.80 10.26 -23.02
N LYS A 10 -34.66 9.95 -24.32
CA LYS A 10 -33.86 10.70 -25.28
C LYS A 10 -34.73 11.83 -25.82
N THR A 11 -34.27 13.07 -25.73
CA THR A 11 -34.85 14.21 -26.46
C THR A 11 -33.69 15.09 -26.98
N PRO A 12 -33.75 15.63 -28.21
CA PRO A 12 -32.59 16.23 -28.87
C PRO A 12 -32.33 17.66 -28.39
N LEU A 13 -31.06 18.01 -28.18
CA LEU A 13 -30.61 19.35 -27.83
C LEU A 13 -30.62 20.26 -29.07
N THR A 14 -31.60 21.13 -29.16
CA THR A 14 -31.53 22.36 -29.97
C THR A 14 -30.80 23.45 -29.18
N THR A 15 -29.81 24.05 -29.83
CA THR A 15 -29.00 25.17 -29.35
C THR A 15 -29.82 26.44 -29.11
N SER A 16 -29.83 26.97 -27.88
CA SER A 16 -30.11 28.38 -27.61
C SER A 16 -29.22 28.90 -26.49
N THR A 17 -28.36 29.84 -26.85
CA THR A 17 -27.54 30.67 -25.97
C THR A 17 -28.42 31.51 -25.03
N THR A 18 -28.37 31.21 -23.73
CA THR A 18 -28.88 32.10 -22.66
C THR A 18 -28.12 31.84 -21.36
N ASP A 19 -27.40 32.88 -20.92
CA ASP A 19 -27.06 33.27 -19.54
C ASP A 19 -26.69 32.20 -18.48
N GLN A 20 -25.40 32.08 -18.14
CA GLN A 20 -24.86 31.21 -17.08
C GLN A 20 -24.63 31.94 -15.74
N SER A 21 -25.47 32.91 -15.37
CA SER A 21 -25.29 33.69 -14.13
C SER A 21 -26.21 33.28 -12.95
N THR A 22 -26.99 32.21 -13.07
CA THR A 22 -27.95 31.79 -12.01
C THR A 22 -27.92 30.28 -11.74
N TYR A 23 -26.81 29.76 -11.21
CA TYR A 23 -26.87 28.52 -10.42
C TYR A 23 -27.13 28.90 -8.97
N GLY A 24 -28.40 28.79 -8.57
CA GLY A 24 -28.83 28.93 -7.17
C GLY A 24 -28.11 27.92 -6.28
N THR A 25 -27.59 28.40 -5.17
CA THR A 25 -27.22 27.57 -4.02
C THR A 25 -28.51 26.91 -3.52
N TRP A 26 -28.69 25.62 -3.78
CA TRP A 26 -29.69 24.85 -3.07
C TRP A 26 -29.36 24.92 -1.57
N PRO A 27 -30.28 25.33 -0.68
CA PRO A 27 -30.07 25.16 0.74
C PRO A 27 -29.87 23.65 1.01
N PRO A 28 -28.96 23.25 1.90
CA PRO A 28 -28.84 21.86 2.29
C PRO A 28 -30.21 21.39 2.76
N SER A 29 -30.77 20.38 2.11
CA SER A 29 -32.02 19.75 2.53
C SER A 29 -31.86 19.35 3.99
N GLU A 30 -32.68 19.92 4.89
CA GLU A 30 -32.74 19.45 6.26
C GLU A 30 -33.03 17.94 6.24
N PRO A 31 -32.27 17.12 7.00
CA PRO A 31 -32.53 15.70 7.07
C PRO A 31 -33.96 15.49 7.57
N ALA A 32 -34.69 14.57 6.93
CA ALA A 32 -36.04 14.25 7.35
C ALA A 32 -36.02 13.82 8.84
N PRO A 33 -37.07 14.08 9.63
CA PRO A 33 -37.08 13.86 11.09
C PRO A 33 -36.86 12.40 11.55
N HIS A 34 -36.67 11.47 10.61
CA HIS A 34 -36.39 10.05 10.85
C HIS A 34 -35.09 9.53 10.19
N ASP A 35 -34.32 10.39 9.51
CA ASP A 35 -33.04 9.96 8.97
C ASP A 35 -32.01 9.88 10.12
N PRO A 36 -31.27 8.76 10.25
CA PRO A 36 -30.19 8.67 11.22
C PRO A 36 -29.18 9.80 10.97
N PRO A 37 -28.57 10.37 12.03
CA PRO A 37 -27.58 11.43 11.86
C PRO A 37 -26.47 10.94 10.92
N PRO A 38 -25.94 11.81 10.04
CA PRO A 38 -24.87 11.41 9.13
C PRO A 38 -23.71 10.82 9.92
N PRO A 39 -23.09 9.72 9.42
CA PRO A 39 -22.02 9.05 10.13
C PRO A 39 -20.88 10.04 10.44
N SER A 40 -20.29 9.90 11.62
CA SER A 40 -19.18 10.76 12.03
C SER A 40 -17.99 10.60 11.07
N GLU A 41 -17.21 11.67 10.89
CA GLU A 41 -16.00 11.62 10.04
C GLU A 41 -15.02 10.53 10.48
N LEU A 42 -14.97 10.27 11.79
CA LEU A 42 -14.23 9.17 12.37
C LEU A 42 -14.72 7.80 11.88
N SER A 43 -16.04 7.58 11.86
CA SER A 43 -16.64 6.31 11.41
C SER A 43 -16.38 6.07 9.93
N ILE A 44 -16.49 7.11 9.09
CA ILE A 44 -16.19 7.01 7.65
C ILE A 44 -14.71 6.66 7.46
N LEU A 45 -13.82 7.32 8.20
CA LEU A 45 -12.38 7.07 8.13
C LEU A 45 -12.00 5.63 8.53
N ILE A 46 -12.58 5.11 9.61
CA ILE A 46 -12.36 3.72 10.06
C ILE A 46 -12.91 2.73 9.02
N THR A 47 -14.13 2.96 8.52
CA THR A 47 -14.76 2.09 7.53
C THR A 47 -13.94 2.02 6.24
N SER A 48 -13.46 3.15 5.75
CA SER A 48 -12.63 3.24 4.53
C SER A 48 -11.21 2.69 4.71
N SER A 49 -10.62 2.81 5.90
CA SER A 49 -9.27 2.30 6.18
C SER A 49 -9.23 0.78 6.39
N SER A 50 -10.27 0.18 6.96
CA SER A 50 -10.31 -1.27 7.24
C SER A 50 -10.05 -2.17 6.02
N PRO A 51 -10.69 -2.00 4.83
CA PRO A 51 -10.37 -2.82 3.67
C PRO A 51 -8.98 -2.53 3.11
N LEU A 52 -8.45 -1.31 3.29
CA LEU A 52 -7.09 -0.97 2.88
C LEU A 52 -6.04 -1.68 3.74
N VAL A 53 -6.25 -1.75 5.06
CA VAL A 53 -5.37 -2.49 5.97
C VAL A 53 -5.31 -3.95 5.55
N ILE A 54 -6.46 -4.59 5.36
CA ILE A 54 -6.50 -6.01 4.94
C ILE A 54 -5.86 -6.16 3.55
N GLY A 55 -6.19 -5.28 2.61
CA GLY A 55 -5.65 -5.32 1.25
C GLY A 55 -4.12 -5.16 1.21
N THR A 56 -3.55 -4.25 2.01
CA THR A 56 -2.09 -4.05 2.08
C THR A 56 -1.37 -5.19 2.80
N ILE A 57 -1.99 -5.80 3.82
CA ILE A 57 -1.47 -7.02 4.46
C ILE A 57 -1.47 -8.19 3.47
N LEU A 58 -2.57 -8.38 2.72
CA LEU A 58 -2.67 -9.40 1.68
C LEU A 58 -1.62 -9.17 0.58
N GLN A 59 -1.42 -7.93 0.14
CA GLN A 59 -0.38 -7.57 -0.80
C GLN A 59 1.02 -7.91 -0.25
N PHE A 60 1.28 -7.63 1.04
CA PHE A 60 2.53 -8.02 1.70
C PHE A 60 2.71 -9.55 1.76
N SER A 61 1.63 -10.31 1.95
CA SER A 61 1.66 -11.77 2.02
C SER A 61 2.15 -12.43 0.72
N GLN A 62 2.07 -11.76 -0.42
CA GLN A 62 2.58 -12.27 -1.70
C GLN A 62 4.09 -12.55 -1.63
N VAL A 63 4.84 -11.68 -0.93
CA VAL A 63 6.27 -11.86 -0.68
C VAL A 63 6.51 -13.09 0.21
N ALA A 64 5.74 -13.21 1.30
CA ALA A 64 5.84 -14.35 2.21
C ALA A 64 5.55 -15.69 1.51
N ILE A 65 4.55 -15.73 0.62
CA ILE A 65 4.24 -16.91 -0.21
C ILE A 65 5.46 -17.28 -1.06
N ALA A 66 6.06 -16.34 -1.78
CA ALA A 66 7.24 -16.60 -2.61
C ALA A 66 8.41 -17.13 -1.76
N LEU A 67 8.67 -16.51 -0.60
CA LEU A 67 9.72 -16.94 0.32
C LEU A 67 9.48 -18.35 0.89
N LEU A 68 8.24 -18.74 1.18
CA LEU A 68 7.93 -20.08 1.69
C LEU A 68 8.25 -21.19 0.67
N PHE A 69 7.98 -20.94 -0.61
CA PHE A 69 8.31 -21.91 -1.67
C PHE A 69 9.82 -21.93 -1.95
N VAL A 70 10.47 -20.76 -2.02
CA VAL A 70 11.90 -20.68 -2.27
C VAL A 70 12.73 -21.20 -1.10
N GLY A 71 12.28 -21.00 0.14
CA GLY A 71 12.96 -21.52 1.35
C GLY A 71 13.04 -23.04 1.41
N ARG A 72 12.23 -23.76 0.63
CA ARG A 72 12.33 -25.23 0.48
C ARG A 72 13.42 -25.66 -0.52
N LEU A 73 13.92 -24.75 -1.35
CA LEU A 73 14.99 -25.03 -2.31
C LEU A 73 16.36 -25.00 -1.65
N GLY A 74 16.61 -24.00 -0.80
CA GLY A 74 17.90 -23.86 -0.12
C GLY A 74 18.04 -22.51 0.61
N LYS A 75 19.12 -22.41 1.40
CA LYS A 75 19.42 -21.21 2.20
C LYS A 75 19.87 -20.03 1.33
N ASP A 76 20.58 -20.31 0.25
CA ASP A 76 21.12 -19.28 -0.65
C ASP A 76 20.02 -18.66 -1.52
N GLU A 77 19.06 -19.44 -1.99
CA GLU A 77 17.91 -18.96 -2.76
C GLU A 77 16.96 -18.14 -1.89
N LEU A 78 16.78 -18.54 -0.63
CA LEU A 78 15.99 -17.77 0.34
C LEU A 78 16.64 -16.41 0.62
N ALA A 79 17.96 -16.39 0.86
CA ALA A 79 18.72 -15.17 1.06
C ALA A 79 18.66 -14.26 -0.18
N ALA A 80 18.84 -14.82 -1.38
CA ALA A 80 18.79 -14.09 -2.64
C ALA A 80 17.40 -13.47 -2.89
N THR A 81 16.34 -14.22 -2.62
CA THR A 81 14.96 -13.73 -2.80
C THR A 81 14.63 -12.65 -1.78
N SER A 82 14.98 -12.84 -0.51
CA SER A 82 14.79 -11.83 0.53
C SER A 82 15.57 -10.54 0.22
N LEU A 83 16.80 -10.66 -0.26
CA LEU A 83 17.61 -9.54 -0.69
C LEU A 83 16.95 -8.78 -1.84
N ALA A 84 16.42 -9.50 -2.84
CA ALA A 84 15.74 -8.89 -3.98
C ALA A 84 14.51 -8.06 -3.58
N TYR A 85 13.78 -8.43 -2.53
CA TYR A 85 12.62 -7.67 -2.06
C TYR A 85 12.98 -6.51 -1.12
N ASN A 86 13.99 -6.70 -0.28
CA ASN A 86 14.29 -5.78 0.81
C ASN A 86 15.39 -4.77 0.46
N SER A 87 16.22 -5.03 -0.56
CA SER A 87 17.28 -4.12 -0.94
C SER A 87 17.53 -4.08 -2.45
N PHE A 88 17.29 -2.91 -3.05
CA PHE A 88 17.36 -2.72 -4.50
C PHE A 88 18.73 -2.19 -4.94
N THR A 89 19.40 -1.39 -4.11
CA THR A 89 20.49 -0.52 -4.57
C THR A 89 21.89 -1.04 -4.23
N PHE A 90 22.07 -1.65 -3.06
CA PHE A 90 23.41 -1.95 -2.51
C PHE A 90 23.74 -3.43 -2.33
N GLN A 91 23.11 -4.32 -3.10
CA GLN A 91 23.22 -5.78 -2.93
C GLN A 91 24.67 -6.31 -2.81
N ARG A 92 25.57 -5.83 -3.67
CA ARG A 92 26.97 -6.27 -3.69
C ARG A 92 27.81 -5.72 -2.53
N LEU A 93 27.35 -4.63 -1.91
CA LEU A 93 28.00 -4.03 -0.75
C LEU A 93 27.54 -4.70 0.55
N LEU A 94 26.28 -5.17 0.60
CA LEU A 94 25.73 -5.88 1.75
C LEU A 94 26.23 -7.33 1.88
N ILE A 95 26.46 -8.04 0.77
CA ILE A 95 26.77 -9.48 0.80
C ILE A 95 27.98 -9.80 -0.11
N PRO A 96 29.10 -10.31 0.45
CA PRO A 96 30.30 -10.69 -0.31
C PRO A 96 30.14 -11.94 -1.22
N ASN A 97 28.99 -12.61 -1.18
CA ASN A 97 28.75 -13.85 -1.92
C ASN A 97 28.22 -13.54 -3.34
N ASP A 98 29.06 -13.80 -4.34
CA ASP A 98 28.77 -13.58 -5.76
C ASP A 98 27.57 -14.42 -6.27
N GLU A 99 27.33 -15.60 -5.70
CA GLU A 99 26.23 -16.47 -6.11
C GLU A 99 24.86 -15.91 -5.69
N ILE A 100 24.74 -15.46 -4.44
CA ILE A 100 23.51 -14.83 -3.92
C ILE A 100 23.20 -13.56 -4.72
N CYS A 101 24.22 -12.75 -5.02
CA CYS A 101 24.06 -11.56 -5.85
C CYS A 101 23.63 -11.88 -7.29
N ARG A 102 24.10 -13.01 -7.86
CA ARG A 102 23.68 -13.47 -9.18
C ARG A 102 22.21 -13.93 -9.16
N LEU A 103 21.82 -14.74 -8.18
CA LEU A 103 20.45 -15.25 -8.03
C LEU A 103 19.45 -14.11 -7.80
N SER A 104 19.78 -13.16 -6.92
CA SER A 104 18.97 -11.95 -6.66
C SER A 104 18.78 -11.11 -7.93
N ARG A 105 19.84 -10.91 -8.72
CA ARG A 105 19.78 -10.17 -9.98
C ARG A 105 18.91 -10.86 -11.02
N ASP A 106 19.02 -12.18 -11.15
CA ASP A 106 18.18 -12.97 -12.05
C ASP A 106 16.71 -12.88 -11.64
N PHE A 107 16.43 -12.94 -10.33
CA PHE A 107 15.09 -12.75 -9.78
C PHE A 107 14.52 -11.37 -10.13
N LEU A 108 15.28 -10.30 -9.87
CA LEU A 108 14.88 -8.92 -10.15
C LEU A 108 14.61 -8.67 -11.64
N ARG A 109 15.46 -9.18 -12.53
CA ARG A 109 15.29 -9.03 -13.98
C ARG A 109 13.97 -9.61 -14.47
N ILE A 110 13.57 -10.76 -13.92
CA ILE A 110 12.29 -11.38 -14.25
C ILE A 110 11.14 -10.58 -13.60
N LEU A 111 11.29 -10.18 -12.32
CA LEU A 111 10.28 -9.41 -11.61
C LEU A 111 9.95 -8.07 -12.30
N MET A 112 10.94 -7.44 -12.96
CA MET A 112 10.72 -6.22 -13.75
C MET A 112 9.67 -6.39 -14.86
N LEU A 113 9.49 -7.60 -15.39
CA LEU A 113 8.42 -7.89 -16.36
C LEU A 113 7.02 -7.74 -15.75
N GLY A 114 6.88 -7.86 -14.43
CA GLY A 114 5.65 -7.58 -13.68
C GLY A 114 5.43 -6.10 -13.33
N GLY A 115 6.47 -5.27 -13.47
CA GLY A 115 6.45 -3.86 -13.08
C GLY A 115 5.32 -3.04 -13.72
N PRO A 116 5.11 -3.11 -15.05
CA PRO A 116 4.03 -2.38 -15.72
C PRO A 116 2.65 -2.74 -15.17
N GLY A 117 2.34 -4.03 -15.02
CA GLY A 117 1.06 -4.48 -14.48
C GLY A 117 0.81 -4.01 -13.05
N TYR A 118 1.84 -4.08 -12.21
CA TYR A 118 1.78 -3.57 -10.85
C TYR A 118 1.54 -2.05 -10.80
N ALA A 119 2.20 -1.28 -11.67
CA ALA A 119 1.98 0.16 -11.78
C ALA A 119 0.54 0.48 -12.20
N PHE A 120 0.00 -0.23 -13.20
CA PHE A 120 -1.40 -0.08 -13.59
C PHE A 120 -2.37 -0.42 -12.46
N PHE A 121 -2.09 -1.48 -11.71
CA PHE A 121 -2.90 -1.87 -10.55
C PHE A 121 -2.88 -0.78 -9.47
N GLU A 122 -1.70 -0.27 -9.09
CA GLU A 122 -1.61 0.78 -8.07
C GLU A 122 -2.32 2.06 -8.51
N CYS A 123 -2.11 2.52 -9.76
CA CYS A 123 -2.78 3.69 -10.30
C CYS A 123 -4.31 3.52 -10.37
N GLY A 124 -4.79 2.41 -10.91
CA GLY A 124 -6.22 2.12 -10.99
C GLY A 124 -6.86 2.00 -9.61
N LYS A 125 -6.16 1.38 -8.65
CA LYS A 125 -6.64 1.25 -7.27
C LYS A 125 -6.83 2.63 -6.63
N ARG A 126 -5.91 3.58 -6.87
CA ARG A 126 -6.08 4.97 -6.41
C ARG A 126 -7.26 5.67 -7.08
N LEU A 127 -7.52 5.42 -8.37
CA LEU A 127 -8.69 5.97 -9.06
C LEU A 127 -9.99 5.49 -8.42
N LEU A 128 -10.12 4.19 -8.14
CA LEU A 128 -11.31 3.64 -7.48
C LEU A 128 -11.46 4.14 -6.04
N GLN A 129 -10.36 4.33 -5.31
CA GLN A 129 -10.39 4.96 -3.98
C GLN A 129 -10.91 6.39 -4.04
N ALA A 130 -10.50 7.18 -5.05
CA ALA A 130 -11.01 8.54 -5.25
C ALA A 130 -12.52 8.59 -5.57
N GLN A 131 -13.10 7.48 -6.02
CA GLN A 131 -14.54 7.31 -6.22
C GLN A 131 -15.26 6.73 -4.98
N GLY A 132 -14.56 6.51 -3.86
CA GLY A 132 -15.11 5.92 -2.64
C GLY A 132 -15.06 4.39 -2.58
N HIS A 133 -14.55 3.70 -3.60
CA HIS A 133 -14.45 2.24 -3.63
C HIS A 133 -13.14 1.72 -2.99
N PHE A 134 -13.00 1.85 -1.68
CA PHE A 134 -11.81 1.43 -0.93
C PHE A 134 -11.56 -0.09 -0.91
N SER A 135 -12.60 -0.90 -1.14
CA SER A 135 -12.51 -2.38 -1.12
C SER A 135 -12.07 -3.03 -2.43
N ALA A 136 -11.94 -2.27 -3.52
CA ALA A 136 -11.61 -2.81 -4.84
C ALA A 136 -10.28 -3.58 -4.85
N GLY A 137 -9.25 -3.02 -4.20
CA GLY A 137 -7.95 -3.66 -4.06
C GLY A 137 -8.02 -4.95 -3.24
N LEU A 138 -8.80 -4.96 -2.16
CA LEU A 138 -9.00 -6.13 -1.31
C LEU A 138 -9.62 -7.29 -2.09
N TYR A 139 -10.73 -7.07 -2.79
CA TYR A 139 -11.39 -8.12 -3.57
C TYR A 139 -10.49 -8.65 -4.70
N THR A 140 -9.76 -7.76 -5.37
CA THR A 140 -8.79 -8.15 -6.39
C THR A 140 -7.71 -9.06 -5.80
N MET A 141 -7.18 -8.73 -4.61
CA MET A 141 -6.17 -9.54 -3.94
C MET A 141 -6.70 -10.90 -3.46
N LEU A 142 -7.93 -10.95 -2.91
CA LEU A 142 -8.55 -12.20 -2.49
C LEU A 142 -8.68 -13.20 -3.65
N PHE A 143 -8.92 -12.72 -4.86
CA PHE A 143 -8.95 -13.56 -6.07
C PHE A 143 -7.54 -13.93 -6.57
N CYS A 144 -6.60 -12.97 -6.56
CA CYS A 144 -5.27 -13.18 -7.12
C CYS A 144 -4.35 -14.02 -6.23
N ILE A 145 -4.52 -14.02 -4.90
CA ILE A 145 -3.65 -14.78 -3.99
C ILE A 145 -3.71 -16.30 -4.19
N PRO A 146 -4.89 -16.94 -4.27
CA PRO A 146 -4.96 -18.37 -4.56
C PRO A 146 -4.29 -18.74 -5.89
N ILE A 147 -4.49 -17.91 -6.92
CA ILE A 147 -3.85 -18.06 -8.23
C ILE A 147 -2.32 -17.94 -8.09
N HIS A 148 -1.83 -16.99 -7.30
CA HIS A 148 -0.40 -16.82 -7.04
C HIS A 148 0.20 -18.03 -6.32
N ILE A 149 -0.48 -18.57 -5.31
CA ILE A 149 -0.05 -19.79 -4.59
C ILE A 149 0.05 -20.95 -5.57
N PHE A 150 -0.98 -21.16 -6.40
CA PHE A 150 -1.00 -22.21 -7.41
C PHE A 150 0.13 -22.03 -8.44
N LEU A 151 0.29 -20.83 -9.00
CA LEU A 151 1.35 -20.55 -9.97
C LEU A 151 2.74 -20.79 -9.36
N THR A 152 2.97 -20.33 -8.13
CA THR A 152 4.26 -20.49 -7.46
C THR A 152 4.54 -21.97 -7.19
N TRP A 153 3.56 -22.73 -6.72
CA TRP A 153 3.69 -24.17 -6.60
C TRP A 153 4.00 -24.83 -7.95
N PHE A 154 3.28 -24.46 -9.01
CA PHE A 154 3.45 -25.04 -10.33
C PHE A 154 4.84 -24.72 -10.94
N THR A 155 5.29 -23.47 -10.90
CA THR A 155 6.58 -23.07 -11.49
C THR A 155 7.77 -23.55 -10.67
N VAL A 156 7.68 -23.52 -9.34
CA VAL A 156 8.78 -23.90 -8.45
C VAL A 156 8.86 -25.41 -8.26
N VAL A 157 7.74 -26.05 -7.94
CA VAL A 157 7.71 -27.48 -7.55
C VAL A 157 7.50 -28.38 -8.76
N HIS A 158 6.55 -28.08 -9.65
CA HIS A 158 6.22 -28.98 -10.76
C HIS A 158 7.17 -28.80 -11.96
N LEU A 159 7.47 -27.55 -12.34
CA LEU A 159 8.40 -27.26 -13.44
C LEU A 159 9.87 -27.20 -13.01
N HIS A 160 10.15 -27.29 -11.70
CA HIS A 160 11.50 -27.25 -11.14
C HIS A 160 12.35 -26.05 -11.59
N LEU A 161 11.72 -24.88 -11.83
CA LEU A 161 12.41 -23.67 -12.30
C LEU A 161 13.16 -22.93 -11.17
N GLY A 162 13.17 -23.48 -9.96
CA GLY A 162 13.86 -22.92 -8.79
C GLY A 162 13.44 -21.48 -8.49
N ILE A 163 14.41 -20.63 -8.14
CA ILE A 163 14.19 -19.21 -7.84
C ILE A 163 13.57 -18.43 -9.02
N LYS A 164 13.90 -18.82 -10.27
CA LYS A 164 13.34 -18.18 -11.47
C LYS A 164 11.85 -18.49 -11.59
N GLY A 165 11.42 -19.69 -11.20
CA GLY A 165 10.01 -20.06 -11.12
C GLY A 165 9.20 -19.14 -10.22
N ALA A 166 9.73 -18.79 -9.04
CA ALA A 166 9.10 -17.87 -8.11
C ALA A 166 9.04 -16.42 -8.65
N ALA A 167 10.09 -15.99 -9.38
CA ALA A 167 10.08 -14.69 -10.03
C ALA A 167 9.03 -14.62 -11.15
N ILE A 168 8.92 -15.69 -11.96
CA ILE A 168 7.94 -15.79 -13.06
C ILE A 168 6.51 -15.79 -12.51
N SER A 169 6.23 -16.57 -11.47
CA SER A 169 4.89 -16.61 -10.86
C SER A 169 4.49 -15.23 -10.34
N MET A 170 5.42 -14.51 -9.72
CA MET A 170 5.15 -13.16 -9.23
C MET A 170 5.00 -12.13 -10.35
N ALA A 171 5.88 -12.15 -11.37
CA ALA A 171 5.74 -11.28 -12.52
C ALA A 171 4.40 -11.50 -13.24
N THR A 172 3.93 -12.75 -13.29
CA THR A 172 2.63 -13.10 -13.86
C THR A 172 1.48 -12.56 -13.01
N ILE A 173 1.53 -12.72 -11.67
CA ILE A 173 0.44 -12.19 -10.83
C ILE A 173 0.38 -10.67 -10.86
N HIS A 174 1.51 -9.97 -10.88
CA HIS A 174 1.54 -8.52 -11.00
C HIS A 174 0.90 -8.02 -12.29
N ASN A 175 1.09 -8.75 -13.39
CA ASN A 175 0.40 -8.47 -14.65
C ASN A 175 -1.08 -8.87 -14.64
N LEU A 176 -1.51 -9.81 -13.78
CA LEU A 176 -2.91 -10.21 -13.65
C LEU A 176 -3.75 -9.23 -12.81
N LEU A 177 -3.15 -8.61 -11.79
CA LEU A 177 -3.80 -7.63 -10.90
C LEU A 177 -4.64 -6.55 -11.62
N PRO A 178 -4.14 -5.84 -12.67
CA PRO A 178 -4.93 -4.81 -13.34
C PRO A 178 -6.19 -5.37 -14.02
N PHE A 179 -6.18 -6.63 -14.48
CA PHE A 179 -7.37 -7.25 -15.07
C PHE A 179 -8.44 -7.53 -14.00
N GLY A 180 -8.04 -8.03 -12.83
CA GLY A 180 -8.97 -8.20 -11.71
C GLY A 180 -9.62 -6.88 -11.29
N LEU A 181 -8.83 -5.80 -11.30
CA LEU A 181 -9.34 -4.46 -11.02
C LEU A 181 -10.29 -3.94 -12.11
N ALA A 182 -10.00 -4.21 -13.39
CA ALA A 182 -10.87 -3.85 -14.50
C ALA A 182 -12.23 -4.57 -14.41
N ILE A 183 -12.23 -5.86 -14.05
CA ILE A 183 -13.46 -6.63 -13.80
C ILE A 183 -14.27 -5.99 -12.66
N TYR A 184 -13.62 -5.68 -11.54
CA TYR A 184 -14.28 -5.01 -10.41
C TYR A 184 -14.90 -3.68 -10.85
N SER A 185 -14.14 -2.83 -11.55
CA SER A 185 -14.63 -1.54 -12.01
C SER A 185 -15.82 -1.67 -12.96
N HIS A 186 -15.82 -2.66 -13.85
CA HIS A 186 -16.94 -2.90 -14.76
C HIS A 186 -18.23 -3.32 -14.04
N LEU A 187 -18.11 -4.07 -12.94
CA LEU A 187 -19.26 -4.57 -12.19
C LEU A 187 -19.85 -3.55 -11.20
N TYR A 188 -19.01 -2.68 -10.62
CA TYR A 188 -19.38 -1.85 -9.47
C TYR A 188 -19.29 -0.34 -9.69
N THR A 189 -18.69 0.13 -10.78
CA THR A 189 -18.48 1.56 -11.05
C THR A 189 -19.29 2.01 -12.27
N THR A 190 -19.75 3.25 -12.29
CA THR A 190 -20.28 3.89 -13.51
C THR A 190 -19.13 4.21 -14.46
N GLY A 191 -19.25 3.84 -15.74
CA GLY A 191 -18.17 3.96 -16.73
C GLY A 191 -17.69 5.39 -17.04
N ASP A 192 -18.23 6.41 -16.35
CA ASP A 192 -18.00 7.83 -16.62
C ASP A 192 -16.55 8.27 -16.38
N CYS A 193 -15.81 7.57 -15.51
CA CYS A 193 -14.42 7.90 -15.19
C CYS A 193 -13.37 7.19 -16.05
N TRP A 194 -13.80 6.48 -17.10
CA TRP A 194 -12.91 5.82 -18.07
C TRP A 194 -13.07 6.44 -19.46
N PRO A 195 -12.70 7.73 -19.65
CA PRO A 195 -12.78 8.36 -20.95
C PRO A 195 -11.81 7.70 -21.95
N PRO A 196 -12.13 7.72 -23.25
CA PRO A 196 -11.22 7.20 -24.26
C PRO A 196 -9.87 7.94 -24.24
N LEU A 197 -8.81 7.21 -24.58
CA LEU A 197 -7.47 7.78 -24.74
C LEU A 197 -7.49 8.84 -25.85
N THR A 198 -7.31 10.10 -25.48
CA THR A 198 -7.26 11.21 -26.43
C THR A 198 -5.94 11.96 -26.29
N LYS A 199 -5.57 12.75 -27.31
CA LYS A 199 -4.39 13.65 -27.23
C LYS A 199 -4.46 14.65 -26.07
N ARG A 200 -5.65 14.89 -25.51
CA ARG A 200 -5.84 15.74 -24.32
C ARG A 200 -5.32 15.07 -23.05
N THR A 201 -5.38 13.74 -22.95
CA THR A 201 -4.86 12.95 -21.83
C THR A 201 -3.36 13.18 -21.62
N PHE A 202 -2.60 13.50 -22.68
CA PHE A 202 -1.15 13.74 -22.61
C PHE A 202 -0.77 15.23 -22.40
N LYS A 203 -1.73 16.12 -22.13
CA LYS A 203 -1.48 17.55 -21.89
C LYS A 203 -1.51 17.88 -20.39
N ASN A 204 -0.74 18.91 -20.01
CA ASN A 204 -0.73 19.49 -18.65
C ASN A 204 -0.33 18.53 -17.51
N TRP A 205 0.69 17.70 -17.72
CA TRP A 205 1.21 16.78 -16.69
C TRP A 205 2.08 17.48 -15.65
N MET A 206 2.64 18.65 -15.98
CA MET A 206 3.64 19.33 -15.15
C MET A 206 3.17 19.62 -13.71
N PRO A 207 1.92 20.05 -13.45
CA PRO A 207 1.43 20.20 -12.08
C PRO A 207 1.45 18.89 -11.29
N MET A 208 1.04 17.77 -11.90
CA MET A 208 1.04 16.46 -11.27
C MET A 208 2.48 15.99 -10.98
N VAL A 209 3.38 16.17 -11.95
CA VAL A 209 4.81 15.82 -11.80
C VAL A 209 5.48 16.63 -10.70
N LYS A 210 5.20 17.93 -10.60
CA LYS A 210 5.75 18.80 -9.54
C LYS A 210 5.31 18.39 -8.13
N LEU A 211 4.13 17.79 -7.98
CA LEU A 211 3.64 17.26 -6.70
C LEU A 211 4.17 15.83 -6.43
N ALA A 212 4.31 15.03 -7.49
CA ALA A 212 4.77 13.65 -7.40
C ALA A 212 6.27 13.53 -7.07
N ILE A 213 7.13 14.37 -7.66
CA ILE A 213 8.60 14.28 -7.46
C ILE A 213 8.99 14.45 -5.98
N PRO A 214 8.56 15.50 -5.25
CA PRO A 214 8.90 15.64 -3.83
C PRO A 214 8.37 14.49 -2.99
N SER A 215 7.14 14.04 -3.29
CA SER A 215 6.53 12.89 -2.61
C SER A 215 7.31 11.60 -2.82
N LEU A 216 7.79 11.36 -4.05
CA LEU A 216 8.63 10.21 -4.38
C LEU A 216 9.97 10.30 -3.64
N LEU A 217 10.67 11.43 -3.73
CA LEU A 217 11.95 11.63 -3.06
C LEU A 217 11.85 11.46 -1.55
N MET A 218 10.78 11.96 -0.93
CA MET A 218 10.56 11.81 0.50
C MET A 218 10.46 10.33 0.92
N VAL A 219 9.69 9.53 0.19
CA VAL A 219 9.52 8.09 0.48
C VAL A 219 10.81 7.32 0.15
N GLU A 220 11.47 7.63 -0.96
CA GLU A 220 12.72 6.96 -1.33
C GLU A 220 13.86 7.25 -0.34
N VAL A 221 13.99 8.48 0.17
CA VAL A 221 14.98 8.83 1.20
C VAL A 221 14.73 8.04 2.49
N GLU A 222 13.47 7.86 2.87
CA GLU A 222 13.09 7.03 4.02
C GLU A 222 13.52 5.57 3.83
N CYS A 223 13.23 4.99 2.66
CA CYS A 223 13.65 3.62 2.33
C CYS A 223 15.19 3.47 2.31
N ILE A 224 15.91 4.42 1.73
CA ILE A 224 17.38 4.43 1.72
C ILE A 224 17.94 4.51 3.15
N GLY A 225 17.26 5.22 4.07
CA GLY A 225 17.63 5.25 5.49
C GLY A 225 17.65 3.86 6.13
N PHE A 226 16.62 3.04 5.87
CA PHE A 226 16.57 1.66 6.35
C PHE A 226 17.62 0.76 5.68
N GLU A 227 17.90 0.96 4.39
CA GLU A 227 18.98 0.24 3.70
C GLU A 227 20.35 0.59 4.29
N LEU A 228 20.61 1.86 4.61
CA LEU A 228 21.85 2.31 5.22
C LEU A 228 22.04 1.74 6.63
N LEU A 229 20.97 1.67 7.44
CA LEU A 229 21.02 1.00 8.74
C LEU A 229 21.35 -0.48 8.60
N THR A 230 20.80 -1.15 7.59
CA THR A 230 21.08 -2.56 7.30
C THR A 230 22.53 -2.76 6.85
N LEU A 231 23.06 -1.87 6.02
CA LEU A 231 24.47 -1.84 5.62
C LEU A 231 25.40 -1.71 6.82
N LEU A 232 25.13 -0.75 7.71
CA LEU A 232 25.94 -0.53 8.92
C LEU A 232 25.88 -1.73 9.86
N ALA A 233 24.71 -2.33 10.07
CA ALA A 233 24.58 -3.56 10.84
C ALA A 233 25.39 -4.72 10.23
N GLY A 234 25.42 -4.83 8.90
CA GLY A 234 26.27 -5.79 8.16
C GLY A 234 27.76 -5.64 8.42
N GLN A 235 28.25 -4.42 8.70
CA GLN A 235 29.64 -4.18 9.04
C GLN A 235 29.98 -4.52 10.49
N MET A 236 29.00 -4.52 11.39
CA MET A 236 29.20 -4.83 12.81
C MET A 236 29.32 -6.32 13.06
N GLY A 237 28.54 -7.13 12.36
CA GLY A 237 28.59 -8.58 12.48
C GLY A 237 27.36 -9.28 11.90
N THR A 238 27.45 -10.61 11.83
CA THR A 238 26.37 -11.44 11.27
C THR A 238 25.13 -11.43 12.17
N SER A 239 25.30 -11.42 13.50
CA SER A 239 24.18 -11.41 14.45
C SER A 239 23.40 -10.09 14.40
N GLU A 240 24.11 -8.98 14.28
CA GLU A 240 23.57 -7.62 14.15
C GLU A 240 22.81 -7.46 12.84
N LEU A 241 23.36 -7.94 11.73
CA LEU A 241 22.69 -7.93 10.43
C LEU A 241 21.39 -8.75 10.45
N CYS A 242 21.42 -9.94 11.04
CA CYS A 242 20.25 -10.79 11.20
C CYS A 242 19.16 -10.09 12.04
N ALA A 243 19.53 -9.53 13.20
CA ALA A 243 18.62 -8.77 14.06
C ALA A 243 18.00 -7.60 13.30
N GLN A 244 18.80 -6.80 12.59
CA GLN A 244 18.35 -5.65 11.83
C GLN A 244 17.38 -6.04 10.70
N THR A 245 17.67 -7.11 9.97
CA THR A 245 16.81 -7.59 8.87
C THR A 245 15.43 -8.03 9.39
N LEU A 246 15.41 -8.74 10.52
CA LEU A 246 14.16 -9.16 11.17
C LEU A 246 13.37 -7.96 11.69
N LEU A 247 14.03 -6.98 12.31
CA LEU A 247 13.41 -5.74 12.79
C LEU A 247 12.81 -4.92 11.64
N VAL A 248 13.55 -4.71 10.53
CA VAL A 248 13.04 -3.99 9.36
C VAL A 248 11.79 -4.67 8.78
N THR A 249 11.81 -6.01 8.68
CA THR A 249 10.66 -6.79 8.22
C THR A 249 9.44 -6.59 9.13
N PHE A 250 9.66 -6.63 10.45
CA PHE A 250 8.61 -6.45 11.45
C PHE A 250 8.04 -5.01 11.44
N CYS A 251 8.90 -3.99 11.40
CA CYS A 251 8.49 -2.59 11.26
C CYS A 251 7.69 -2.38 9.98
N GLY A 252 8.15 -2.93 8.85
CA GLY A 252 7.46 -2.84 7.56
C GLY A 252 6.06 -3.47 7.59
N PHE A 253 5.86 -4.54 8.36
CA PHE A 253 4.55 -5.15 8.59
C PHE A 253 3.64 -4.25 9.43
N ILE A 254 4.14 -3.74 10.57
CA ILE A 254 3.37 -2.85 11.44
C ILE A 254 2.96 -1.58 10.70
N TYR A 255 3.85 -1.01 9.88
CA TYR A 255 3.63 0.21 9.13
C TYR A 255 2.49 0.13 8.10
N LYS A 256 2.04 -1.08 7.71
CA LYS A 256 0.90 -1.23 6.79
C LYS A 256 -0.39 -0.61 7.33
N ILE A 257 -0.55 -0.58 8.65
CA ILE A 257 -1.73 -0.01 9.31
C ILE A 257 -1.75 1.53 9.17
N PRO A 258 -0.74 2.29 9.66
CA PRO A 258 -0.72 3.75 9.50
C PRO A 258 -0.62 4.17 8.02
N PHE A 259 0.05 3.38 7.17
CA PHE A 259 0.07 3.62 5.73
C PHE A 259 -1.34 3.56 5.10
N SER A 260 -2.13 2.55 5.47
CA SER A 260 -3.51 2.42 4.98
C SER A 260 -4.41 3.56 5.48
N LEU A 261 -4.24 3.97 6.73
CA LEU A 261 -4.92 5.14 7.29
C LEU A 261 -4.52 6.43 6.56
N SER A 262 -3.25 6.59 6.22
CA SER A 262 -2.70 7.72 5.44
C SER A 262 -3.39 7.84 4.07
N ILE A 263 -3.58 6.72 3.36
CA ILE A 263 -4.29 6.69 2.07
C ILE A 263 -5.77 7.08 2.23
N ALA A 264 -6.45 6.51 3.22
CA ALA A 264 -7.87 6.80 3.49
C ALA A 264 -8.07 8.28 3.86
N ALA A 265 -7.21 8.83 4.72
CA ALA A 265 -7.25 10.22 5.14
C ALA A 265 -6.95 11.16 3.97
N SER A 266 -5.90 10.87 3.18
CA SER A 266 -5.51 11.67 2.02
C SER A 266 -6.66 11.81 1.02
N THR A 267 -7.28 10.68 0.65
CA THR A 267 -8.38 10.63 -0.33
C THR A 267 -9.60 11.42 0.15
N GLN A 268 -10.04 11.19 1.39
CA GLN A 268 -11.21 11.88 1.94
C GLN A 268 -10.96 13.37 2.14
N ILE A 269 -9.77 13.76 2.60
CA ILE A 269 -9.43 15.19 2.75
C ILE A 269 -9.47 15.90 1.38
N SER A 270 -8.92 15.27 0.33
CA SER A 270 -9.01 15.81 -1.03
C SER A 270 -10.46 15.94 -1.50
N GLU A 271 -11.27 14.91 -1.28
CA GLU A 271 -12.70 14.91 -1.61
C GLU A 271 -13.44 16.05 -0.91
N ARG A 272 -13.29 16.20 0.41
CA ARG A 272 -13.97 17.24 1.18
C ARG A 272 -13.52 18.65 0.84
N ILE A 273 -12.25 18.81 0.46
CA ILE A 273 -11.74 20.09 -0.08
C ILE A 273 -12.37 20.37 -1.44
N GLY A 274 -12.48 19.35 -2.30
CA GLY A 274 -13.17 19.43 -3.59
C GLY A 274 -14.65 19.80 -3.48
N GLU A 275 -15.33 19.34 -2.42
CA GLU A 275 -16.70 19.73 -2.07
C GLU A 275 -16.82 21.16 -1.50
N GLY A 276 -15.70 21.84 -1.22
CA GLY A 276 -15.68 23.15 -0.54
C GLY A 276 -15.87 23.08 0.98
N SER A 277 -15.89 21.88 1.57
CA SER A 277 -16.11 21.69 3.01
C SER A 277 -14.81 21.64 3.80
N HIS A 278 -14.14 22.78 3.95
CA HIS A 278 -12.88 22.87 4.72
C HIS A 278 -13.02 22.44 6.18
N ARG A 279 -14.19 22.64 6.79
CA ARG A 279 -14.48 22.17 8.16
C ARG A 279 -14.39 20.65 8.24
N ARG A 280 -15.05 19.92 7.33
CA ARG A 280 -15.03 18.46 7.31
C ARG A 280 -13.63 17.94 7.04
N ALA A 281 -12.92 18.54 6.08
CA ALA A 281 -11.51 18.20 5.80
C ALA A 281 -10.61 18.33 7.05
N ARG A 282 -10.78 19.40 7.84
CA ARG A 282 -10.04 19.61 9.08
C ARG A 282 -10.38 18.57 10.14
N GLU A 283 -11.66 18.22 10.31
CA GLU A 283 -12.08 17.18 11.25
C GLU A 283 -11.55 15.80 10.84
N THR A 284 -11.61 15.44 9.55
CA THR A 284 -11.00 14.20 9.03
C THR A 284 -9.49 14.15 9.33
N GLY A 285 -8.77 15.25 9.11
CA GLY A 285 -7.34 15.36 9.43
C GLY A 285 -7.04 15.18 10.93
N LYS A 286 -7.83 15.82 11.81
CA LYS A 286 -7.70 15.62 13.26
C LYS A 286 -7.92 14.17 13.66
N HIS A 287 -9.01 13.55 13.18
CA HIS A 287 -9.32 12.16 13.47
C HIS A 287 -8.22 11.21 12.97
N ALA A 288 -7.65 11.46 11.80
CA ALA A 288 -6.54 10.68 11.28
C ALA A 288 -5.31 10.75 12.21
N VAL A 289 -4.93 11.94 12.68
CA VAL A 289 -3.82 12.12 13.64
C VAL A 289 -4.11 11.47 15.00
N TYR A 290 -5.35 11.58 15.50
CA TYR A 290 -5.76 10.92 16.74
C TYR A 290 -5.65 9.39 16.61
N LEU A 291 -6.17 8.81 15.53
CA LEU A 291 -6.08 7.38 15.27
C LEU A 291 -4.61 6.92 15.15
N ALA A 292 -3.77 7.68 14.44
CA ALA A 292 -2.35 7.38 14.29
C ALA A 292 -1.62 7.39 15.64
N THR A 293 -1.84 8.44 16.44
CA THR A 293 -1.24 8.58 17.77
C THR A 293 -1.73 7.49 18.73
N SER A 294 -3.03 7.19 18.75
CA SER A 294 -3.60 6.13 19.58
C SER A 294 -3.05 4.75 19.20
N PHE A 295 -2.95 4.47 17.91
CA PHE A 295 -2.36 3.23 17.41
C PHE A 295 -0.87 3.14 17.76
N GLY A 296 -0.10 4.20 17.52
CA GLY A 296 1.32 4.25 17.88
C GLY A 296 1.55 4.08 19.39
N ALA A 297 0.73 4.71 20.24
CA ALA A 297 0.83 4.57 21.69
C ALA A 297 0.50 3.14 22.14
N LEU A 298 -0.52 2.52 21.55
CA LEU A 298 -0.85 1.12 21.79
C LEU A 298 0.32 0.20 21.39
N LEU A 299 0.95 0.45 20.25
CA LEU A 299 2.13 -0.29 19.82
C LEU A 299 3.29 -0.13 20.79
N VAL A 300 3.55 1.07 21.30
CA VAL A 300 4.61 1.27 22.31
C VAL A 300 4.36 0.38 23.52
N ILE A 301 3.13 0.35 24.02
CA ILE A 301 2.75 -0.50 25.16
C ILE A 301 2.97 -1.97 24.84
N ILE A 302 2.49 -2.45 23.68
CA ILE A 302 2.62 -3.84 23.26
C ILE A 302 4.10 -4.22 23.10
N LEU A 303 4.89 -3.42 22.38
CA LEU A 303 6.29 -3.72 22.10
C LEU A 303 7.14 -3.72 23.37
N LEU A 304 6.87 -2.82 24.31
CA LEU A 304 7.58 -2.81 25.60
C LEU A 304 7.13 -3.96 26.51
N ALA A 305 5.83 -4.29 26.55
CA ALA A 305 5.30 -5.38 27.36
C ALA A 305 5.80 -6.75 26.89
N PHE A 306 5.90 -6.93 25.57
CA PHE A 306 6.32 -8.18 24.94
C PHE A 306 7.77 -8.15 24.43
N ARG A 307 8.61 -7.25 24.95
CA ARG A 307 9.96 -7.00 24.40
C ARG A 307 10.85 -8.24 24.33
N ASN A 308 10.70 -9.16 25.29
CA ASN A 308 11.51 -10.38 25.39
C ASN A 308 10.81 -11.57 24.70
N GLN A 309 9.51 -11.45 24.41
CA GLN A 309 8.70 -12.52 23.81
C GLN A 309 8.61 -12.38 22.29
N ILE A 310 8.71 -11.16 21.77
CA ILE A 310 8.67 -10.89 20.32
C ILE A 310 9.90 -11.49 19.62
N PRO A 311 11.15 -11.27 20.05
CA PRO A 311 12.32 -11.75 19.30
C PRO A 311 12.44 -13.27 19.14
N PRO A 312 12.12 -14.10 20.15
CA PRO A 312 12.08 -15.55 20.00
C PRO A 312 11.06 -16.06 18.95
N LEU A 313 10.09 -15.24 18.53
CA LEU A 313 9.18 -15.60 17.44
C LEU A 313 9.84 -15.52 16.07
N PHE A 314 10.93 -14.75 15.94
CA PHE A 314 11.62 -14.50 14.68
C PHE A 314 12.90 -15.33 14.52
N THR A 315 13.53 -15.75 15.63
CA THR A 315 14.79 -16.48 15.60
C THR A 315 14.91 -17.46 16.76
N ASN A 316 15.57 -18.60 16.49
CA ASN A 316 15.96 -19.57 17.50
C ASN A 316 17.38 -19.30 18.06
N ASP A 317 18.10 -18.33 17.50
CA ASP A 317 19.43 -17.94 17.98
C ASP A 317 19.27 -16.99 19.18
N PRO A 318 19.70 -17.40 20.40
CA PRO A 318 19.58 -16.58 21.59
C PRO A 318 20.34 -15.25 21.48
N GLY A 319 21.49 -15.22 20.81
CA GLY A 319 22.29 -14.00 20.67
C GLY A 319 21.58 -12.95 19.81
N VAL A 320 20.93 -13.38 18.73
CA VAL A 320 20.12 -12.49 17.88
C VAL A 320 18.86 -12.03 18.63
N ALA A 321 18.22 -12.94 19.38
CA ALA A 321 17.03 -12.60 20.16
C ALA A 321 17.32 -11.57 21.27
N ASP A 322 18.47 -11.70 21.95
CA ASP A 322 18.91 -10.76 22.99
C ASP A 322 19.23 -9.38 22.39
N LEU A 323 19.93 -9.34 21.25
CA LEU A 323 20.20 -8.10 20.51
C LEU A 323 18.90 -7.41 20.11
N MET A 324 17.96 -8.13 19.50
CA MET A 324 16.64 -7.59 19.15
C MET A 324 15.93 -7.04 20.40
N SER A 325 15.89 -7.81 21.49
CA SER A 325 15.24 -7.41 22.76
C SER A 325 15.79 -6.09 23.31
N SER A 326 17.11 -5.86 23.15
CA SER A 326 17.76 -4.61 23.57
C SER A 326 17.34 -3.40 22.72
N VAL A 327 16.98 -3.61 21.46
CA VAL A 327 16.65 -2.56 20.48
C VAL A 327 15.14 -2.27 20.43
N VAL A 328 14.29 -3.23 20.84
CA VAL A 328 12.81 -3.07 20.85
C VAL A 328 12.34 -1.75 21.49
N PRO A 329 12.86 -1.26 22.63
CA PRO A 329 12.41 -0.01 23.22
C PRO A 329 12.61 1.21 22.30
N THR A 330 13.72 1.26 21.58
CA THR A 330 14.01 2.31 20.59
C THR A 330 13.05 2.22 19.41
N ILE A 331 12.80 1.00 18.92
CA ILE A 331 11.85 0.74 17.82
C ILE A 331 10.42 1.11 18.22
N ALA A 332 10.02 0.86 19.46
CA ALA A 332 8.71 1.22 19.95
C ALA A 332 8.44 2.73 19.85
N ILE A 333 9.40 3.55 20.29
CA ILE A 333 9.31 5.01 20.19
C ILE A 333 9.34 5.45 18.73
N PHE A 334 10.25 4.88 17.93
CA PHE A 334 10.32 5.14 16.50
C PHE A 334 8.98 4.89 15.80
N GLN A 335 8.32 3.76 16.06
CA GLN A 335 7.08 3.38 15.40
C GLN A 335 5.90 4.32 15.71
N LEU A 336 5.87 4.90 16.92
CA LEU A 336 4.91 5.94 17.29
C LEU A 336 5.09 7.20 16.44
N VAL A 337 6.33 7.69 16.34
CA VAL A 337 6.66 8.88 15.55
C VAL A 337 6.39 8.62 14.06
N ASP A 338 6.81 7.46 13.58
CA ASP A 338 6.64 7.03 12.20
C ASP A 338 5.15 6.93 11.80
N ALA A 339 4.29 6.40 12.67
CA ALA A 339 2.85 6.37 12.43
C ALA A 339 2.25 7.77 12.26
N ILE A 340 2.67 8.73 13.09
CA ILE A 340 2.20 10.13 13.02
C ILE A 340 2.72 10.80 11.75
N VAL A 341 4.01 10.63 11.43
CA VAL A 341 4.63 11.20 10.23
C VAL A 341 3.98 10.63 8.96
N GLY A 342 3.82 9.31 8.87
CA GLY A 342 3.21 8.65 7.72
C GLY A 342 1.78 9.12 7.44
N VAL A 343 0.96 9.34 8.47
CA VAL A 343 -0.40 9.88 8.33
C VAL A 343 -0.39 11.36 8.00
N THR A 344 0.48 12.15 8.64
CA THR A 344 0.61 13.59 8.35
C THR A 344 1.05 13.84 6.91
N ASN A 345 1.97 13.03 6.39
CA ASN A 345 2.36 13.06 4.98
C ASN A 345 1.19 12.75 4.05
N GLY A 346 0.29 11.85 4.44
CA GLY A 346 -0.97 11.59 3.73
C GLY A 346 -1.89 12.81 3.70
N ILE A 347 -2.03 13.49 4.84
CA ILE A 347 -2.82 14.72 4.98
C ILE A 347 -2.26 15.82 4.07
N ILE A 348 -0.94 16.04 4.06
CA ILE A 348 -0.27 17.04 3.24
C ILE A 348 -0.49 16.76 1.73
N ARG A 349 -0.35 15.51 1.31
CA ARG A 349 -0.69 15.10 -0.06
C ARG A 349 -2.18 15.33 -0.38
N GLY A 350 -3.05 15.07 0.60
CA GLY A 350 -4.51 15.23 0.44
C GLY A 350 -4.93 16.69 0.23
N ILE A 351 -4.21 17.65 0.82
CA ILE A 351 -4.46 19.09 0.60
C ILE A 351 -3.79 19.62 -0.68
N GLY A 352 -3.02 18.79 -1.39
CA GLY A 352 -2.33 19.16 -2.64
C GLY A 352 -1.11 20.05 -2.46
N LYS A 353 -0.39 19.94 -1.33
CA LYS A 353 0.81 20.74 -1.03
C LYS A 353 2.06 19.89 -0.87
#